data_AF-A0A2E5IRX4-F1
#
_entry.id   AF-A0A2E5IRX4-F1
#
_cell.length_a   1.000
_cell.length_b   1.000
_cell.length_c   1.000
_cell.angle_alpha   90.00
_cell.angle_beta   90.00
_cell.angle_gamma   90.00
#
_symmetry.space_group_name_H-M   'P 1'
#
loop_
_entity.id
_entity.type
_entity.pdbx_description
1 polymer ?
#
loop_
_entity_poly.entity_id
_entity_poly.type
_entity_poly.pdbx_seq_one_letter_code
_entity_poly.pdbx_strand_id
1 'polypeptide(L)'
;MNKYIGGLLIGVFLLKVSIVATPFKSPESLINVPVGKKYNTGDLDFSIATGVNSIQSYQFDLSLNYAINEYFKGGITMINYQKAVLNVQSLLIKSERFGEFKLTGGMLNISSDPSLSSWDNETSVNANNLIHFIVGSRNLLFGRVHFGIAKRRHSGMASIINGFLFGYNKEIKKLLFIAEFDGVAVNFGIQRVNPYKTMAIKAAFSAPILSSGETDVTNLFSIQFTRRTNIFKRYSDSLKNLEEEYSNFQTLEEDFQSMKIALEDDIKDLKKSKDLLAREVEKLQSRELGDINLETGEEVSEEEKFIQGYSNDIQSLMYYQEAEAFFKNKEYYKAIQQLELAIELSPKEQRFYFVLGSMYYKLKNEKKAFKSWAEAYKIDPTSSDFNKLPSVIKNEILKEVKKEK
;
A
#
# COMPACT_ATOMS: atom_id res chain seq x y z
N MET A 1 -29.55 34.61 -13.04
CA MET A 1 -29.32 34.58 -14.49
C MET A 1 -28.72 33.24 -14.87
N ASN A 2 -29.45 32.49 -15.70
CA ASN A 2 -29.00 31.58 -16.78
C ASN A 2 -27.79 30.64 -16.53
N LYS A 3 -27.84 29.33 -16.81
CA LYS A 3 -28.79 28.54 -17.61
C LYS A 3 -28.55 27.04 -17.35
N TYR A 4 -29.65 26.32 -17.23
CA TYR A 4 -29.78 24.87 -17.42
C TYR A 4 -29.24 24.41 -18.78
N ILE A 5 -28.77 23.16 -18.83
CA ILE A 5 -29.11 22.07 -19.77
C ILE A 5 -28.35 20.84 -19.23
N GLY A 6 -28.91 19.66 -18.94
CA GLY A 6 -30.26 19.16 -19.16
C GLY A 6 -30.21 17.64 -19.39
N GLY A 7 -30.77 16.88 -18.46
CA GLY A 7 -31.39 15.54 -18.69
C GLY A 7 -30.56 14.34 -18.23
N LEU A 8 -31.08 13.34 -17.51
CA LEU A 8 -32.44 13.04 -17.08
C LEU A 8 -32.32 12.16 -15.83
N LEU A 9 -32.34 12.77 -14.65
CA LEU A 9 -32.33 12.10 -13.35
C LEU A 9 -33.76 12.17 -12.82
N ILE A 10 -34.65 11.34 -13.38
CA ILE A 10 -35.99 11.15 -12.82
C ILE A 10 -35.86 10.09 -11.74
N GLY A 11 -35.90 10.56 -10.50
CA GLY A 11 -35.99 9.71 -9.33
C GLY A 11 -37.32 8.97 -9.26
N VAL A 12 -37.24 7.74 -8.76
CA VAL A 12 -38.22 7.26 -7.78
C VAL A 12 -37.40 6.93 -6.53
N PHE A 13 -37.45 7.86 -5.59
CA PHE A 13 -37.00 7.66 -4.21
C PHE A 13 -38.05 6.82 -3.47
N LEU A 14 -37.61 6.16 -2.38
CA LEU A 14 -38.40 5.58 -1.28
C LEU A 14 -38.84 4.12 -1.42
N LEU A 15 -37.90 3.21 -1.20
CA LEU A 15 -38.03 2.11 -0.22
C LEU A 15 -36.60 1.71 0.18
N LYS A 16 -36.29 1.68 1.49
CA LYS A 16 -35.05 1.09 2.01
C LYS A 16 -35.08 -0.40 1.69
N VAL A 17 -34.60 -0.78 0.52
CA VAL A 17 -34.39 -2.18 0.16
C VAL A 17 -32.89 -2.41 0.08
N SER A 18 -32.38 -3.12 1.07
CA SER A 18 -30.99 -3.56 1.11
C SER A 18 -30.83 -4.70 0.11
N ILE A 19 -30.00 -4.46 -0.90
CA ILE A 19 -29.68 -5.34 -2.03
C ILE A 19 -28.43 -6.19 -1.60
N VAL A 20 -28.02 -7.35 -2.15
CA VAL A 20 -26.71 -8.13 -2.01
C VAL A 20 -26.48 -9.18 -3.15
N ALA A 21 -25.49 -9.02 -4.02
CA ALA A 21 -25.42 -9.60 -5.39
C ALA A 21 -24.65 -10.94 -5.62
N THR A 22 -24.71 -11.49 -6.86
CA THR A 22 -24.18 -12.85 -7.23
C THR A 22 -23.31 -13.07 -8.47
N PRO A 23 -22.53 -14.18 -8.51
CA PRO A 23 -21.75 -14.52 -9.69
C PRO A 23 -22.72 -14.96 -10.75
N PHE A 24 -22.63 -14.26 -11.88
CA PHE A 24 -23.22 -14.72 -13.11
C PHE A 24 -22.15 -14.90 -14.17
N LYS A 25 -22.27 -16.02 -14.89
CA LYS A 25 -21.57 -16.32 -16.13
C LYS A 25 -22.65 -16.87 -17.08
N SER A 26 -22.69 -16.35 -18.30
CA SER A 26 -23.39 -16.90 -19.45
C SER A 26 -22.42 -16.68 -20.62
N PRO A 27 -22.20 -17.72 -21.44
CA PRO A 27 -23.29 -18.47 -22.08
C PRO A 27 -23.14 -19.98 -22.09
N GLU A 28 -24.22 -20.64 -21.70
CA GLU A 28 -24.47 -22.10 -21.74
C GLU A 28 -23.51 -23.02 -20.98
N SER A 29 -22.35 -22.55 -20.53
CA SER A 29 -21.43 -23.34 -19.73
C SER A 29 -21.38 -22.85 -18.27
N LEU A 30 -22.24 -23.50 -17.47
CA LEU A 30 -22.23 -23.62 -16.00
C LEU A 30 -23.03 -22.61 -15.16
N ILE A 31 -24.14 -23.11 -14.58
CA ILE A 31 -25.17 -22.46 -13.73
C ILE A 31 -25.93 -21.37 -14.48
N ASN A 32 -27.19 -21.68 -14.77
CA ASN A 32 -28.04 -20.86 -15.59
C ASN A 32 -29.00 -20.01 -14.75
N VAL A 33 -29.20 -20.35 -13.46
CA VAL A 33 -30.11 -19.58 -12.61
C VAL A 33 -29.36 -18.54 -11.77
N PRO A 34 -29.60 -17.23 -11.98
CA PRO A 34 -28.93 -16.15 -11.27
C PRO A 34 -29.46 -15.98 -9.83
N VAL A 35 -29.05 -16.89 -8.95
CA VAL A 35 -29.34 -16.86 -7.49
C VAL A 35 -28.38 -15.93 -6.78
N GLY A 36 -28.83 -15.17 -5.76
CA GLY A 36 -28.15 -14.22 -4.83
C GLY A 36 -27.19 -14.76 -3.74
N LYS A 37 -26.10 -14.01 -3.43
CA LYS A 37 -24.87 -14.30 -2.62
C LYS A 37 -24.33 -12.91 -2.19
N LYS A 38 -23.16 -12.83 -1.54
CA LYS A 38 -22.60 -11.55 -1.09
C LYS A 38 -21.24 -11.34 -1.75
N TYR A 39 -20.96 -10.11 -2.17
CA TYR A 39 -19.68 -9.63 -2.66
C TYR A 39 -19.19 -8.46 -1.83
N ASN A 40 -17.89 -8.20 -1.92
CA ASN A 40 -17.32 -6.94 -1.51
C ASN A 40 -17.21 -6.02 -2.73
N THR A 41 -17.37 -4.72 -2.51
CA THR A 41 -17.02 -3.69 -3.49
C THR A 41 -15.61 -3.91 -4.01
N GLY A 42 -15.44 -3.85 -5.34
CA GLY A 42 -14.16 -4.07 -5.99
C GLY A 42 -13.75 -5.53 -6.15
N ASP A 43 -14.62 -6.49 -5.81
CA ASP A 43 -14.40 -7.90 -6.18
C ASP A 43 -14.37 -8.04 -7.71
N LEU A 44 -13.31 -8.67 -8.21
CA LEU A 44 -13.10 -8.98 -9.62
C LEU A 44 -13.02 -10.51 -9.76
N ASP A 45 -14.00 -11.10 -10.45
CA ASP A 45 -14.00 -12.51 -10.81
C ASP A 45 -13.48 -12.67 -12.24
N PHE A 46 -12.37 -13.36 -12.42
CA PHE A 46 -11.89 -13.83 -13.72
C PHE A 46 -12.22 -15.32 -13.85
N SER A 47 -12.86 -15.72 -14.94
CA SER A 47 -13.30 -17.11 -15.14
C SER A 47 -13.00 -17.64 -16.52
N ILE A 48 -12.49 -18.86 -16.56
CA ILE A 48 -12.35 -19.66 -17.78
C ILE A 48 -13.34 -20.82 -17.66
N ALA A 49 -14.13 -21.05 -18.70
CA ALA A 49 -14.99 -22.24 -18.77
C ALA A 49 -14.81 -22.93 -20.12
N THR A 50 -14.97 -24.24 -20.10
CA THR A 50 -14.99 -25.07 -21.29
C THR A 50 -16.05 -26.14 -21.14
N GLY A 51 -16.63 -26.57 -22.25
CA GLY A 51 -17.65 -27.61 -22.26
C GLY A 51 -17.69 -28.36 -23.57
N VAL A 52 -18.40 -29.48 -23.53
CA VAL A 52 -18.72 -30.34 -24.67
C VAL A 52 -20.22 -30.49 -24.72
N ASN A 53 -20.81 -30.35 -25.91
CA ASN A 53 -22.25 -30.48 -26.11
C ASN A 53 -22.68 -31.85 -26.65
N SER A 54 -23.98 -31.98 -26.91
CA SER A 54 -24.64 -33.19 -27.40
C SER A 54 -24.12 -33.70 -28.75
N ILE A 55 -23.50 -32.83 -29.55
CA ILE A 55 -22.89 -33.16 -30.85
C ILE A 55 -21.35 -33.23 -30.78
N GLN A 56 -20.78 -33.29 -29.58
CA GLN A 56 -19.33 -33.40 -29.32
C GLN A 56 -18.47 -32.22 -29.81
N SER A 57 -19.06 -31.03 -30.00
CA SER A 57 -18.27 -29.82 -30.23
C SER A 57 -17.92 -29.12 -28.92
N TYR A 58 -16.82 -28.36 -28.95
CA TYR A 58 -16.21 -27.74 -27.78
C TYR A 58 -16.54 -26.25 -27.69
N GLN A 59 -16.70 -25.75 -26.48
CA GLN A 59 -16.82 -24.32 -26.18
C GLN A 59 -15.67 -23.88 -25.28
N PHE A 60 -15.27 -22.62 -25.44
CA PHE A 60 -14.31 -21.96 -24.56
C PHE A 60 -14.76 -20.52 -24.30
N ASP A 61 -15.06 -20.22 -23.03
CA ASP A 61 -15.54 -18.91 -22.61
C ASP A 61 -14.59 -18.25 -21.62
N LEU A 62 -14.25 -17.00 -21.90
CA LEU A 62 -13.51 -16.13 -21.00
C LEU A 62 -14.43 -15.07 -20.40
N SER A 63 -14.52 -14.98 -19.08
CA SER A 63 -15.40 -14.01 -18.42
C SER A 63 -14.64 -13.14 -17.43
N LEU A 64 -14.94 -11.85 -17.45
CA LEU A 64 -14.52 -10.88 -16.46
C LEU A 64 -15.75 -10.22 -15.84
N ASN A 65 -15.71 -10.08 -14.53
CA ASN A 65 -16.91 -9.83 -13.74
C ASN A 65 -16.54 -8.91 -12.58
N TYR A 66 -17.09 -7.70 -12.54
CA TYR A 66 -16.70 -6.66 -11.60
C TYR A 66 -17.87 -6.26 -10.70
N ALA A 67 -17.68 -6.40 -9.39
CA ALA A 67 -18.62 -5.93 -8.38
C ALA A 67 -18.39 -4.43 -8.14
N ILE A 68 -19.26 -3.62 -8.73
CA ILE A 68 -19.25 -2.15 -8.56
C ILE A 68 -19.47 -1.82 -7.08
N ASN A 69 -20.32 -2.59 -6.42
CA ASN A 69 -20.55 -2.56 -4.98
C ASN A 69 -21.10 -3.93 -4.53
N GLU A 70 -21.54 -4.06 -3.28
CA GLU A 70 -22.14 -5.31 -2.78
C GLU A 70 -23.42 -5.72 -3.52
N TYR A 71 -24.00 -4.84 -4.35
CA TYR A 71 -25.38 -4.85 -4.83
C TYR A 71 -25.52 -4.96 -6.35
N PHE A 72 -24.54 -4.44 -7.09
CA PHE A 72 -24.52 -4.33 -8.53
C PHE A 72 -23.23 -4.89 -9.09
N LYS A 73 -23.38 -5.70 -10.13
CA LYS A 73 -22.27 -6.32 -10.83
C LYS A 73 -22.47 -6.20 -12.33
N GLY A 74 -21.41 -5.84 -13.02
CA GLY A 74 -21.30 -5.92 -14.47
C GLY A 74 -20.36 -7.04 -14.86
N GLY A 75 -20.61 -7.67 -15.99
CA GLY A 75 -19.77 -8.72 -16.54
C GLY A 75 -19.68 -8.64 -18.05
N ILE A 76 -18.52 -9.05 -18.56
CA ILE A 76 -18.30 -9.31 -19.97
C ILE A 76 -17.85 -10.76 -20.13
N THR A 77 -18.39 -11.45 -21.12
CA THR A 77 -17.94 -12.80 -21.48
C THR A 77 -17.62 -12.84 -22.97
N MET A 78 -16.40 -13.22 -23.30
CA MET A 78 -16.02 -13.55 -24.67
C MET A 78 -16.49 -14.98 -24.95
N ILE A 79 -17.28 -15.10 -26.01
CA ILE A 79 -17.93 -16.35 -26.42
C ILE A 79 -17.21 -16.95 -27.63
N ASN A 80 -16.47 -16.12 -28.37
CA ASN A 80 -15.44 -16.55 -29.31
C ASN A 80 -14.43 -15.39 -29.53
N TYR A 81 -13.54 -15.51 -30.51
CA TYR A 81 -12.49 -14.52 -30.79
C TYR A 81 -13.00 -13.17 -31.32
N GLN A 82 -14.25 -13.09 -31.80
CA GLN A 82 -14.87 -11.90 -32.39
C GLN A 82 -16.07 -11.36 -31.58
N LYS A 83 -16.63 -12.16 -30.66
CA LYS A 83 -17.92 -11.87 -30.03
C LYS A 83 -17.82 -11.85 -28.51
N ALA A 84 -18.48 -10.86 -27.92
CA ALA A 84 -18.59 -10.71 -26.47
C ALA A 84 -19.99 -10.30 -26.05
N VAL A 85 -20.41 -10.82 -24.90
CA VAL A 85 -21.73 -10.65 -24.30
C VAL A 85 -21.56 -9.86 -23.01
N LEU A 86 -22.31 -8.76 -22.89
CA LEU A 86 -22.38 -7.97 -21.67
C LEU A 86 -23.58 -8.38 -20.82
N ASN A 87 -23.36 -8.41 -19.51
CA ASN A 87 -24.36 -8.84 -18.53
C ASN A 87 -24.36 -7.89 -17.33
N VAL A 88 -25.53 -7.62 -16.77
CA VAL A 88 -25.69 -6.84 -15.54
C VAL A 88 -26.68 -7.52 -14.60
N GLN A 89 -26.40 -7.43 -13.30
CA GLN A 89 -27.21 -8.05 -12.27
C GLN A 89 -27.26 -7.18 -11.01
N SER A 90 -28.41 -7.24 -10.34
CA SER A 90 -28.65 -6.59 -9.06
C SER A 90 -29.44 -7.51 -8.13
N LEU A 91 -29.13 -7.52 -6.82
CA LEU A 91 -29.97 -8.24 -5.86
C LEU A 91 -31.03 -7.35 -5.25
N LEU A 92 -32.15 -7.21 -5.92
CA LEU A 92 -33.27 -6.36 -5.51
C LEU A 92 -33.69 -6.44 -4.03
N ILE A 93 -33.68 -7.60 -3.36
CA ILE A 93 -34.10 -7.73 -1.94
C ILE A 93 -33.20 -8.70 -1.17
N LYS A 94 -32.74 -8.34 0.03
CA LYS A 94 -32.22 -9.27 1.05
C LYS A 94 -33.04 -9.16 2.33
N SER A 95 -33.56 -10.28 2.82
CA SER A 95 -34.23 -10.37 4.12
C SER A 95 -33.67 -11.54 4.91
N GLU A 96 -33.18 -11.27 6.12
CA GLU A 96 -32.71 -12.32 7.03
C GLU A 96 -33.85 -12.94 7.85
N ARG A 97 -35.05 -12.34 7.80
CA ARG A 97 -36.24 -12.88 8.46
C ARG A 97 -36.72 -14.13 7.73
N PHE A 98 -36.83 -15.24 8.47
CA PHE A 98 -37.31 -16.55 8.00
C PHE A 98 -36.43 -17.25 6.95
N GLY A 99 -35.13 -17.44 7.21
CA GLY A 99 -34.27 -18.32 6.41
C GLY A 99 -33.58 -17.64 5.21
N GLU A 100 -33.13 -16.40 5.40
CA GLU A 100 -32.36 -15.61 4.42
C GLU A 100 -32.96 -15.65 2.99
N PHE A 101 -34.03 -14.87 2.78
CA PHE A 101 -34.63 -14.68 1.46
C PHE A 101 -33.85 -13.63 0.64
N LYS A 102 -33.69 -13.91 -0.65
CA LYS A 102 -32.95 -13.08 -1.61
C LYS A 102 -33.71 -13.00 -2.94
N LEU A 103 -33.99 -11.79 -3.41
CA LEU A 103 -34.58 -11.55 -4.74
C LEU A 103 -33.55 -10.89 -5.65
N THR A 104 -33.33 -11.44 -6.82
CA THR A 104 -32.28 -11.03 -7.75
C THR A 104 -32.90 -10.72 -9.10
N GLY A 105 -32.45 -9.67 -9.77
CA GLY A 105 -32.88 -9.33 -11.12
C GLY A 105 -31.73 -8.86 -11.98
N GLY A 106 -31.90 -8.87 -13.29
CA GLY A 106 -30.84 -8.46 -14.20
C GLY A 106 -31.20 -8.59 -15.67
N MET A 107 -30.21 -8.24 -16.48
CA MET A 107 -30.27 -8.28 -17.94
C MET A 107 -29.04 -8.98 -18.48
N LEU A 108 -29.26 -9.87 -19.45
CA LEU A 108 -28.22 -10.66 -20.10
C LEU A 108 -28.19 -10.37 -21.59
N ASN A 109 -27.01 -10.51 -22.17
CA ASN A 109 -26.73 -10.24 -23.58
C ASN A 109 -27.14 -8.84 -24.03
N ILE A 110 -26.56 -7.85 -23.35
CA ILE A 110 -26.55 -6.45 -23.79
C ILE A 110 -25.52 -6.32 -24.92
N SER A 111 -25.75 -7.01 -26.03
CA SER A 111 -24.95 -6.90 -27.24
C SER A 111 -25.88 -6.83 -28.46
N SER A 112 -25.35 -6.33 -29.58
CA SER A 112 -26.06 -6.40 -30.86
C SER A 112 -26.12 -7.81 -31.43
N ASP A 113 -25.37 -8.76 -30.86
CA ASP A 113 -25.21 -10.11 -31.39
C ASP A 113 -26.26 -11.08 -30.84
N PRO A 114 -26.93 -11.85 -31.71
CA PRO A 114 -27.87 -12.86 -31.29
C PRO A 114 -27.22 -14.13 -30.75
N SER A 115 -25.93 -14.34 -30.91
CA SER A 115 -25.27 -15.46 -30.22
C SER A 115 -25.11 -15.15 -28.73
N LEU A 116 -25.62 -16.06 -27.92
CA LEU A 116 -25.21 -16.20 -26.53
C LEU A 116 -24.02 -17.12 -26.50
N SER A 117 -24.11 -18.33 -27.05
CA SER A 117 -23.04 -19.34 -27.01
C SER A 117 -22.15 -19.34 -28.26
N SER A 118 -20.95 -19.91 -28.16
CA SER A 118 -20.16 -20.28 -29.34
C SER A 118 -20.86 -21.32 -30.23
N TRP A 119 -21.87 -21.99 -29.70
CA TRP A 119 -22.65 -23.03 -30.38
C TRP A 119 -23.95 -22.50 -31.01
N ASP A 120 -24.34 -21.25 -30.74
CA ASP A 120 -25.55 -20.67 -31.30
C ASP A 120 -25.37 -20.41 -32.80
N ASN A 121 -26.08 -21.17 -33.62
CA ASN A 121 -26.19 -20.89 -35.05
C ASN A 121 -27.31 -19.87 -35.29
N GLU A 122 -26.97 -18.73 -35.92
CA GLU A 122 -27.76 -17.50 -36.04
C GLU A 122 -29.14 -17.63 -36.75
N THR A 123 -29.55 -18.81 -37.22
CA THR A 123 -30.67 -18.95 -38.17
C THR A 123 -32.08 -19.01 -37.56
N SER A 124 -32.24 -19.19 -36.24
CA SER A 124 -33.55 -19.40 -35.59
C SER A 124 -33.87 -18.46 -34.42
N VAL A 125 -33.05 -17.45 -34.15
CA VAL A 125 -33.17 -16.61 -32.96
C VAL A 125 -33.89 -15.30 -33.27
N ASN A 126 -34.94 -14.97 -32.51
CA ASN A 126 -35.65 -13.68 -32.57
C ASN A 126 -34.69 -12.48 -32.57
N ALA A 127 -35.08 -11.38 -33.25
CA ALA A 127 -34.32 -10.13 -33.35
C ALA A 127 -34.01 -9.42 -32.01
N ASN A 128 -34.55 -9.90 -30.89
CA ASN A 128 -34.34 -9.30 -29.57
C ASN A 128 -33.48 -10.22 -28.68
N ASN A 129 -32.25 -9.79 -28.45
CA ASN A 129 -31.20 -10.60 -27.82
C ASN A 129 -31.13 -10.46 -26.30
N LEU A 130 -31.82 -9.45 -25.77
CA LEU A 130 -31.80 -9.06 -24.37
C LEU A 130 -32.71 -9.96 -23.53
N ILE A 131 -32.12 -10.70 -22.58
CA ILE A 131 -32.84 -11.57 -21.64
C ILE A 131 -32.96 -10.87 -20.30
N HIS A 132 -34.18 -10.65 -19.84
CA HIS A 132 -34.47 -10.15 -18.50
C HIS A 132 -34.83 -11.30 -17.59
N PHE A 133 -34.44 -11.23 -16.32
CA PHE A 133 -34.80 -12.26 -15.35
C PHE A 133 -35.09 -11.67 -13.97
N ILE A 134 -35.82 -12.46 -13.17
CA ILE A 134 -35.97 -12.26 -11.73
C ILE A 134 -35.98 -13.62 -11.02
N VAL A 135 -35.22 -13.77 -9.94
CA VAL A 135 -35.03 -15.03 -9.20
C VAL A 135 -35.09 -14.77 -7.70
N GLY A 136 -36.04 -15.40 -7.03
CA GLY A 136 -36.10 -15.53 -5.59
C GLY A 136 -35.32 -16.74 -5.10
N SER A 137 -34.68 -16.64 -3.95
CA SER A 137 -33.98 -17.75 -3.30
C SER A 137 -34.08 -17.67 -1.80
N ARG A 138 -34.03 -18.83 -1.14
CA ARG A 138 -34.19 -18.94 0.30
C ARG A 138 -33.34 -20.08 0.84
N ASN A 139 -32.66 -19.85 1.95
CA ASN A 139 -32.00 -20.92 2.68
C ASN A 139 -33.01 -21.63 3.57
N LEU A 140 -33.17 -22.94 3.36
CA LEU A 140 -33.93 -23.84 4.22
C LEU A 140 -32.95 -24.68 5.06
N LEU A 141 -33.47 -25.36 6.08
CA LEU A 141 -32.68 -26.27 6.95
C LEU A 141 -31.84 -27.28 6.16
N PHE A 142 -32.35 -27.76 5.04
CA PHE A 142 -31.70 -28.82 4.26
C PHE A 142 -30.94 -28.33 3.03
N GLY A 143 -30.94 -27.03 2.74
CA GLY A 143 -30.30 -26.47 1.54
C GLY A 143 -31.00 -25.20 1.05
N ARG A 144 -30.48 -24.60 -0.01
CA ARG A 144 -31.03 -23.40 -0.61
C ARG A 144 -31.91 -23.76 -1.79
N VAL A 145 -33.16 -23.31 -1.77
CA VAL A 145 -34.06 -23.38 -2.92
C VAL A 145 -34.09 -22.05 -3.65
N HIS A 146 -34.36 -22.09 -4.94
CA HIS A 146 -34.55 -20.90 -5.74
C HIS A 146 -35.56 -21.11 -6.87
N PHE A 147 -36.27 -20.04 -7.21
CA PHE A 147 -37.31 -20.02 -8.22
C PHE A 147 -37.32 -18.66 -8.92
N GLY A 148 -37.56 -18.61 -10.22
CA GLY A 148 -37.57 -17.37 -10.96
C GLY A 148 -38.26 -17.47 -12.30
N ILE A 149 -38.27 -16.33 -13.00
CA ILE A 149 -38.74 -16.21 -14.36
C ILE A 149 -37.72 -15.46 -15.21
N ALA A 150 -37.60 -15.83 -16.49
CA ALA A 150 -36.78 -15.15 -17.49
C ALA A 150 -37.49 -15.06 -18.84
N LYS A 151 -37.22 -13.99 -19.58
CA LYS A 151 -37.71 -13.81 -20.95
C LYS A 151 -36.80 -14.58 -21.93
N ARG A 152 -37.26 -15.72 -22.46
CA ARG A 152 -36.50 -16.49 -23.46
C ARG A 152 -36.76 -16.05 -24.91
N ARG A 153 -35.86 -16.47 -25.79
CA ARG A 153 -35.75 -16.06 -27.20
C ARG A 153 -36.70 -16.78 -28.17
N HIS A 154 -37.21 -17.96 -27.83
CA HIS A 154 -38.02 -18.76 -28.76
C HIS A 154 -39.50 -18.35 -28.71
N SER A 155 -40.13 -18.23 -29.88
CA SER A 155 -41.57 -18.02 -30.03
C SER A 155 -42.31 -19.35 -30.16
N GLY A 156 -43.38 -19.57 -29.39
CA GLY A 156 -44.23 -20.75 -29.50
C GLY A 156 -45.16 -20.98 -28.30
N MET A 157 -46.07 -21.95 -28.41
CA MET A 157 -47.09 -22.30 -27.40
C MET A 157 -46.51 -22.84 -26.07
N ALA A 158 -45.20 -23.11 -26.02
CA ALA A 158 -44.43 -23.49 -24.83
C ALA A 158 -43.91 -22.28 -24.00
N SER A 159 -44.39 -21.06 -24.28
CA SER A 159 -43.84 -19.80 -23.76
C SER A 159 -43.94 -19.59 -22.24
N ILE A 160 -44.80 -20.33 -21.54
CA ILE A 160 -44.98 -20.18 -20.09
C ILE A 160 -43.95 -21.01 -19.31
N ILE A 161 -43.69 -22.26 -19.72
CA ILE A 161 -42.78 -23.17 -19.01
C ILE A 161 -41.32 -22.78 -19.23
N ASN A 162 -40.97 -22.36 -20.45
CA ASN A 162 -39.60 -22.03 -20.83
C ASN A 162 -39.05 -20.77 -20.14
N GLY A 163 -39.93 -19.99 -19.51
CA GLY A 163 -39.54 -18.85 -18.70
C GLY A 163 -39.22 -19.22 -17.26
N PHE A 164 -39.68 -20.36 -16.74
CA PHE A 164 -39.49 -20.71 -15.34
C PHE A 164 -38.08 -21.23 -15.05
N LEU A 165 -37.55 -20.75 -13.93
CA LEU A 165 -36.28 -21.15 -13.37
C LEU A 165 -36.54 -21.80 -12.02
N PHE A 166 -35.92 -22.93 -11.75
CA PHE A 166 -35.98 -23.60 -10.46
C PHE A 166 -34.59 -24.14 -10.11
N GLY A 167 -34.29 -24.22 -8.83
CA GLY A 167 -33.23 -25.12 -8.43
C GLY A 167 -32.99 -25.22 -6.94
N TYR A 168 -32.02 -26.04 -6.63
CA TYR A 168 -31.68 -26.45 -5.29
C TYR A 168 -30.18 -26.63 -5.15
N ASN A 169 -29.64 -26.06 -4.07
CA ASN A 169 -28.23 -26.07 -3.75
C ASN A 169 -28.02 -26.63 -2.34
N LYS A 170 -27.12 -27.59 -2.19
CA LYS A 170 -26.77 -28.18 -0.88
C LYS A 170 -25.28 -28.25 -0.69
N GLU A 171 -24.80 -27.72 0.43
CA GLU A 171 -23.40 -27.83 0.80
C GLU A 171 -23.17 -29.05 1.71
N ILE A 172 -22.26 -29.95 1.32
CA ILE A 172 -21.85 -31.13 2.09
C ILE A 172 -20.33 -31.18 2.10
N LYS A 173 -19.71 -31.19 3.29
CA LYS A 173 -18.23 -31.28 3.43
C LYS A 173 -17.46 -30.27 2.55
N LYS A 174 -17.95 -29.03 2.45
CA LYS A 174 -17.38 -27.93 1.63
C LYS A 174 -17.49 -28.12 0.11
N LEU A 175 -18.28 -29.09 -0.34
CA LEU A 175 -18.70 -29.26 -1.73
C LEU A 175 -20.14 -28.79 -1.87
N LEU A 176 -20.38 -27.89 -2.81
CA LEU A 176 -21.71 -27.40 -3.14
C LEU A 176 -22.27 -28.21 -4.30
N PHE A 177 -23.31 -28.99 -4.01
CA PHE A 177 -24.10 -29.71 -5.00
C PHE A 177 -25.22 -28.79 -5.49
N ILE A 178 -25.45 -28.79 -6.80
CA ILE A 178 -26.35 -27.90 -7.51
C ILE A 178 -27.25 -28.75 -8.40
N ALA A 179 -28.55 -28.49 -8.38
CA ALA A 179 -29.53 -29.05 -9.30
C ALA A 179 -30.47 -27.94 -9.74
N GLU A 180 -30.50 -27.61 -11.03
CA GLU A 180 -31.20 -26.42 -11.54
C GLU A 180 -31.92 -26.72 -12.85
N PHE A 181 -33.19 -26.34 -12.95
CA PHE A 181 -33.91 -26.25 -14.21
C PHE A 181 -33.89 -24.81 -14.71
N ASP A 182 -33.46 -24.61 -15.96
CA ASP A 182 -33.30 -23.28 -16.54
C ASP A 182 -34.42 -22.89 -17.52
N GLY A 183 -35.43 -23.73 -17.68
CA GLY A 183 -36.49 -23.58 -18.67
C GLY A 183 -36.34 -24.51 -19.88
N VAL A 184 -35.16 -25.13 -20.10
CA VAL A 184 -34.90 -26.03 -21.23
C VAL A 184 -34.28 -27.36 -20.77
N ALA A 185 -33.29 -27.29 -19.88
CA ALA A 185 -32.55 -28.44 -19.38
C ALA A 185 -32.49 -28.44 -17.86
N VAL A 186 -32.34 -29.65 -17.30
CA VAL A 186 -31.91 -29.81 -15.90
C VAL A 186 -30.40 -29.95 -15.86
N ASN A 187 -29.79 -29.15 -15.00
CA ASN A 187 -28.36 -29.02 -14.81
C ASN A 187 -28.00 -29.57 -13.44
N PHE A 188 -27.05 -30.49 -13.38
CA PHE A 188 -26.46 -30.99 -12.16
C PHE A 188 -25.03 -30.52 -12.06
N GLY A 189 -24.66 -29.93 -10.93
CA GLY A 189 -23.33 -29.34 -10.74
C GLY A 189 -22.72 -29.68 -9.40
N ILE A 190 -21.40 -29.66 -9.37
CA ILE A 190 -20.61 -29.68 -8.15
C ILE A 190 -19.61 -28.53 -8.18
N GLN A 191 -19.52 -27.81 -7.08
CA GLN A 191 -18.60 -26.69 -6.92
C GLN A 191 -17.78 -26.85 -5.65
N ARG A 192 -16.48 -26.60 -5.76
CA ARG A 192 -15.57 -26.45 -4.61
C ARG A 192 -15.02 -25.04 -4.59
N VAL A 193 -15.04 -24.44 -3.42
CA VAL A 193 -14.42 -23.13 -3.17
C VAL A 193 -13.29 -23.34 -2.18
N ASN A 194 -12.13 -22.73 -2.44
CA ASN A 194 -11.02 -22.79 -1.49
C ASN A 194 -11.38 -22.07 -0.17
N PRO A 195 -10.72 -22.39 0.96
CA PRO A 195 -11.06 -21.79 2.25
C PRO A 195 -11.06 -20.25 2.27
N TYR A 196 -10.18 -19.64 1.47
CA TYR A 196 -10.04 -18.19 1.35
C TYR A 196 -11.06 -17.54 0.40
N LYS A 197 -11.95 -18.31 -0.24
CA LYS A 197 -12.96 -17.84 -1.20
C LYS A 197 -12.38 -17.04 -2.38
N THR A 198 -11.13 -17.31 -2.74
CA THR A 198 -10.41 -16.67 -3.85
C THR A 198 -10.33 -17.54 -5.09
N MET A 199 -10.63 -18.83 -4.99
CA MET A 199 -10.67 -19.76 -6.13
C MET A 199 -11.89 -20.66 -6.02
N ALA A 200 -12.54 -20.89 -7.16
CA ALA A 200 -13.61 -21.85 -7.29
C ALA A 200 -13.38 -22.72 -8.51
N ILE A 201 -13.65 -24.02 -8.35
CA ILE A 201 -13.71 -24.99 -9.45
C ILE A 201 -15.12 -25.55 -9.46
N LYS A 202 -15.67 -25.68 -10.65
CA LYS A 202 -17.02 -26.18 -10.84
C LYS A 202 -17.08 -27.09 -12.05
N ALA A 203 -17.79 -28.19 -11.89
CA ALA A 203 -18.14 -29.09 -12.98
C ALA A 203 -19.66 -29.21 -13.04
N ALA A 204 -20.23 -29.28 -14.24
CA ALA A 204 -21.66 -29.47 -14.43
C ALA A 204 -21.95 -30.39 -15.60
N PHE A 205 -23.08 -31.05 -15.52
CA PHE A 205 -23.69 -31.88 -16.55
C PHE A 205 -25.11 -31.40 -16.79
N SER A 206 -25.58 -31.40 -18.03
CA SER A 206 -26.97 -31.01 -18.35
C SER A 206 -27.70 -32.10 -19.12
N ALA A 207 -28.94 -32.33 -18.70
CA ALA A 207 -29.89 -33.23 -19.33
C ALA A 207 -31.03 -32.40 -19.96
N PRO A 208 -31.20 -32.40 -21.30
CA PRO A 208 -32.32 -31.74 -21.94
C PRO A 208 -33.66 -32.37 -21.51
N ILE A 209 -34.69 -31.55 -21.28
CA ILE A 209 -36.04 -32.04 -20.91
C ILE A 209 -37.09 -31.68 -21.96
N LEU A 210 -37.00 -30.50 -22.58
CA LEU A 210 -38.00 -30.03 -23.54
C LEU A 210 -37.39 -30.00 -24.94
N SER A 211 -37.67 -31.02 -25.75
CA SER A 211 -37.38 -31.02 -27.19
C SER A 211 -38.63 -30.60 -27.95
N SER A 212 -38.82 -29.31 -28.22
CA SER A 212 -39.87 -28.89 -29.13
C SER A 212 -39.33 -27.89 -30.15
N GLY A 213 -38.74 -28.45 -31.20
CA GLY A 213 -38.45 -27.78 -32.47
C GLY A 213 -37.16 -26.95 -32.50
N GLU A 214 -36.26 -27.36 -33.38
CA GLU A 214 -35.00 -26.71 -33.78
C GLU A 214 -33.79 -26.91 -32.84
N THR A 215 -32.96 -27.90 -33.21
CA THR A 215 -31.48 -27.93 -33.06
C THR A 215 -30.83 -27.31 -31.82
N ASP A 216 -31.41 -27.45 -30.63
CA ASP A 216 -30.76 -26.98 -29.39
C ASP A 216 -29.63 -27.94 -29.00
N VAL A 217 -28.42 -27.55 -29.38
CA VAL A 217 -27.19 -28.22 -29.01
C VAL A 217 -26.94 -27.99 -27.51
N THR A 218 -27.43 -28.90 -26.66
CA THR A 218 -27.29 -28.75 -25.21
C THR A 218 -25.90 -29.10 -24.72
N ASN A 219 -25.37 -28.31 -23.79
CA ASN A 219 -24.16 -28.62 -23.05
C ASN A 219 -24.29 -29.98 -22.33
N LEU A 220 -23.46 -30.97 -22.64
CA LEU A 220 -23.45 -32.24 -21.91
C LEU A 220 -22.63 -32.13 -20.65
N PHE A 221 -21.42 -31.60 -20.76
CA PHE A 221 -20.49 -31.53 -19.66
C PHE A 221 -19.62 -30.29 -19.78
N SER A 222 -19.37 -29.65 -18.64
CA SER A 222 -18.53 -28.46 -18.62
C SER A 222 -17.79 -28.29 -17.31
N ILE A 223 -16.65 -27.61 -17.39
CA ILE A 223 -15.78 -27.26 -16.27
C ILE A 223 -15.50 -25.75 -16.30
N GLN A 224 -15.55 -25.13 -15.12
CA GLN A 224 -15.19 -23.73 -14.91
C GLN A 224 -14.16 -23.59 -13.79
N PHE A 225 -13.17 -22.77 -14.07
CA PHE A 225 -12.25 -22.23 -13.08
C PHE A 225 -12.53 -20.74 -12.89
N THR A 226 -12.63 -20.29 -11.63
CA THR A 226 -12.81 -18.88 -11.29
C THR A 226 -11.77 -18.46 -10.27
N ARG A 227 -11.06 -17.37 -10.58
CA ARG A 227 -10.17 -16.65 -9.66
C ARG A 227 -10.84 -15.35 -9.25
N ARG A 228 -11.01 -15.14 -7.95
CA ARG A 228 -11.49 -13.89 -7.36
C ARG A 228 -10.35 -13.10 -6.75
N THR A 229 -10.28 -11.83 -7.08
CA THR A 229 -9.44 -10.83 -6.43
C THR A 229 -10.31 -9.68 -5.93
N ASN A 230 -9.82 -8.86 -4.99
CA ASN A 230 -10.47 -7.62 -4.62
C ASN A 230 -9.48 -6.48 -4.84
N ILE A 231 -9.85 -5.53 -5.69
CA ILE A 231 -8.93 -4.48 -6.13
C ILE A 231 -8.69 -3.48 -4.99
N PHE A 232 -9.69 -3.20 -4.15
CA PHE A 232 -9.59 -2.23 -3.05
C PHE A 232 -8.98 -2.79 -1.77
N LYS A 233 -9.14 -4.10 -1.49
CA LYS A 233 -8.59 -4.73 -0.28
C LYS A 233 -7.06 -4.60 -0.20
N ARG A 234 -6.38 -4.68 -1.35
CA ARG A 234 -4.93 -4.48 -1.43
C ARG A 234 -4.52 -3.05 -1.05
N TYR A 235 -5.35 -2.06 -1.40
CA TYR A 235 -5.13 -0.66 -1.01
C TYR A 235 -5.49 -0.41 0.46
N SER A 236 -6.57 -0.99 0.98
CA SER A 236 -6.96 -0.81 2.38
C SER A 236 -5.93 -1.38 3.36
N ASP A 237 -5.36 -2.54 3.05
CA ASP A 237 -4.33 -3.16 3.89
C ASP A 237 -3.03 -2.33 3.87
N SER A 238 -2.70 -1.73 2.72
CA SER A 238 -1.55 -0.82 2.59
C SER A 238 -1.76 0.50 3.35
N LEU A 239 -2.98 1.04 3.32
CA LEU A 239 -3.35 2.26 4.04
C LEU A 239 -3.31 2.05 5.57
N LYS A 240 -3.79 0.90 6.07
CA LYS A 240 -3.70 0.58 7.49
C LYS A 240 -2.26 0.51 8.00
N ASN A 241 -1.37 -0.11 7.23
CA ASN A 241 0.04 -0.18 7.59
C ASN A 241 0.69 1.22 7.63
N LEU A 242 0.30 2.11 6.71
CA LEU A 242 0.76 3.50 6.70
C LEU A 242 0.22 4.32 7.88
N GLU A 243 -1.04 4.10 8.29
CA GLU A 243 -1.62 4.75 9.48
C GLU A 243 -0.91 4.32 10.77
N GLU A 244 -0.58 3.03 10.89
CA GLU A 244 0.17 2.49 12.03
C GLU A 244 1.60 3.04 12.08
N GLU A 245 2.28 3.12 10.93
CA GLU A 245 3.61 3.71 10.81
C GLU A 245 3.62 5.21 11.14
N TYR A 246 2.58 5.94 10.72
CA TYR A 246 2.41 7.35 11.06
C TYR A 246 2.15 7.58 12.56
N SER A 247 1.33 6.74 13.19
CA SER A 247 1.08 6.80 14.64
C SER A 247 2.36 6.56 15.45
N ASN A 248 3.18 5.59 15.05
CA ASN A 248 4.46 5.31 15.69
C ASN A 248 5.46 6.47 15.53
N PHE A 249 5.39 7.21 14.42
CA PHE A 249 6.21 8.40 14.22
C PHE A 249 5.80 9.56 15.13
N GLN A 250 4.50 9.75 15.37
CA GLN A 250 4.01 10.77 16.31
C GLN A 250 4.49 10.51 17.75
N THR A 251 4.41 9.26 18.22
CA THR A 251 4.91 8.90 19.56
C THR A 251 6.42 9.13 19.67
N LEU A 252 7.17 8.84 18.61
CA LEU A 252 8.62 9.09 18.58
C LEU A 252 8.96 10.59 18.63
N GLU A 253 8.16 11.45 17.98
CA GLU A 253 8.32 12.90 18.04
C GLU A 253 8.03 13.43 19.45
N GLU A 254 6.98 12.93 20.12
CA GLU A 254 6.66 13.28 21.52
C GLU A 254 7.78 12.88 22.49
N ASP A 255 8.33 11.68 22.34
CA ASP A 255 9.47 11.19 23.11
C ASP A 255 10.72 12.07 22.86
N PHE A 256 10.96 12.45 21.61
CA PHE A 256 12.08 13.31 21.26
C PHE A 256 11.94 14.72 21.84
N GLN A 257 10.76 15.33 21.79
CA GLN A 257 10.50 16.63 22.42
C GLN A 257 10.66 16.56 23.94
N SER A 258 10.18 15.48 24.58
CA SER A 258 10.35 15.26 26.02
C SER A 258 11.83 15.12 26.41
N MET A 259 12.60 14.36 25.62
CA MET A 259 14.04 14.20 25.81
C MET A 259 14.79 15.52 25.61
N LYS A 260 14.38 16.32 24.63
CA LYS A 260 14.95 17.66 24.38
C LYS A 260 14.73 18.59 25.58
N ILE A 261 13.52 18.62 26.14
CA ILE A 261 13.21 19.45 27.32
C ILE A 261 14.08 19.01 28.52
N ALA A 262 14.20 17.71 28.76
CA ALA A 262 15.04 17.19 29.84
C ALA A 262 16.51 17.58 29.66
N LEU A 263 17.04 17.48 28.44
CA LEU A 263 18.41 17.92 28.12
C LEU A 263 18.60 19.43 28.29
N GLU A 264 17.62 20.24 27.93
CA GLU A 264 17.67 21.70 28.13
C GLU A 264 17.73 22.07 29.62
N ASP A 265 16.98 21.35 30.47
CA ASP A 265 17.03 21.51 31.92
C ASP A 265 18.38 21.07 32.51
N ASP A 266 18.91 19.91 32.09
CA ASP A 266 20.25 19.46 32.51
C ASP A 266 21.35 20.46 32.13
N ILE A 267 21.29 21.01 30.91
CA ILE A 267 22.23 22.05 30.45
C ILE A 267 22.13 23.30 31.31
N LYS A 268 20.91 23.69 31.71
CA LYS A 268 20.69 24.85 32.58
C LYS A 268 21.28 24.62 33.98
N ASP A 269 21.10 23.43 34.55
CA ASP A 269 21.68 23.07 35.84
C ASP A 269 23.21 23.00 35.79
N LEU A 270 23.77 22.45 34.71
CA LEU A 270 25.22 22.46 34.47
C LEU A 270 25.78 23.87 34.35
N LYS A 271 25.09 24.79 33.64
CA LYS A 271 25.50 26.20 33.57
C LYS A 271 25.50 26.86 34.95
N LYS A 272 24.45 26.61 35.74
CA LYS A 272 24.38 27.13 37.12
C LYS A 272 25.52 26.58 37.99
N SER A 273 25.82 25.28 37.88
CA SER A 273 26.94 24.66 38.58
C SER A 273 28.29 25.24 38.14
N LYS A 274 28.47 25.49 36.83
CA LYS A 274 29.66 26.15 36.29
C LYS A 274 29.83 27.55 36.87
N ASP A 275 28.77 28.36 36.90
CA ASP A 275 28.83 29.72 37.46
C ASP A 275 29.16 29.72 38.96
N LEU A 276 28.63 28.76 39.71
CA LEU A 276 28.96 28.58 41.13
C LEU A 276 30.42 28.21 41.33
N LEU A 277 30.94 27.26 40.54
CA LEU A 277 32.34 26.87 40.58
C LEU A 277 33.26 28.04 40.19
N ALA A 278 32.91 28.79 39.15
CA ALA A 278 33.67 29.98 38.74
C ALA A 278 33.79 31.00 39.87
N ARG A 279 32.69 31.29 40.58
CA ARG A 279 32.71 32.19 41.75
C ARG A 279 33.57 31.66 42.90
N GLU A 280 33.53 30.35 43.16
CA GLU A 280 34.37 29.76 44.21
C GLU A 280 35.85 29.79 43.83
N VAL A 281 36.17 29.58 42.55
CA VAL A 281 37.53 29.76 42.02
C VAL A 281 37.99 31.20 42.16
N GLU A 282 37.19 32.20 41.76
CA GLU A 282 37.51 33.63 41.95
C GLU A 282 37.73 33.99 43.43
N LYS A 283 36.93 33.40 44.31
CA LYS A 283 37.03 33.61 45.76
C LYS A 283 38.30 32.97 46.35
N LEU A 284 38.71 31.81 45.84
CA LEU A 284 39.98 31.18 46.23
C LEU A 284 41.17 31.99 45.69
N GLN A 285 41.11 32.42 44.42
CA GLN A 285 42.10 33.29 43.79
C GLN A 285 42.28 34.61 44.55
N SER A 286 41.19 35.27 44.95
CA SER A 286 41.26 36.52 45.73
C SER A 286 41.78 36.34 47.16
N ARG A 287 41.63 35.14 47.75
CA ARG A 287 42.29 34.80 49.03
C ARG A 287 43.78 34.62 48.85
N GLU A 288 44.19 33.89 47.82
CA GLU A 288 45.60 33.65 47.48
C GLU A 288 46.31 34.97 47.12
N LEU A 289 45.68 35.82 46.31
CA LEU A 289 46.14 37.20 46.02
C LEU A 289 46.11 38.13 47.24
N GLY A 290 45.20 37.92 48.19
CA GLY A 290 45.14 38.67 49.45
C GLY A 290 46.29 38.32 50.39
N ASP A 291 46.70 37.05 50.40
CA ASP A 291 47.86 36.57 51.13
C ASP A 291 49.19 36.96 50.44
N ILE A 292 49.20 37.09 49.10
CA ILE A 292 50.35 37.56 48.31
C ILE A 292 50.52 39.10 48.34
N ASN A 293 49.43 39.88 48.40
CA ASN A 293 49.46 41.36 48.44
C ASN A 293 49.93 41.96 49.78
N LEU A 294 50.23 41.13 50.78
CA LEU A 294 50.98 41.56 51.97
C LEU A 294 52.50 41.59 51.72
N GLU A 295 53.01 41.13 50.56
CA GLU A 295 54.47 41.06 50.33
C GLU A 295 55.04 41.87 49.16
N THR A 296 54.33 42.30 48.11
CA THR A 296 54.98 43.08 47.03
C THR A 296 54.08 44.03 46.25
N GLY A 297 54.57 45.25 45.97
CA GLY A 297 53.92 46.27 45.14
C GLY A 297 54.36 46.28 43.67
N GLU A 298 53.38 46.53 42.79
CA GLU A 298 53.39 46.90 41.36
C GLU A 298 54.21 46.08 40.33
N GLU A 299 53.50 45.25 39.54
CA GLU A 299 53.51 45.13 38.06
C GLU A 299 52.48 44.03 37.69
N VAL A 300 51.86 44.06 36.49
CA VAL A 300 51.03 42.93 35.97
C VAL A 300 51.91 41.68 36.01
N SER A 301 51.70 40.82 37.01
CA SER A 301 52.63 39.76 37.36
C SER A 301 52.68 38.70 36.26
N GLU A 302 53.79 37.96 36.17
CA GLU A 302 53.90 36.82 35.23
C GLU A 302 52.75 35.81 35.41
N GLU A 303 52.13 35.79 36.60
CA GLU A 303 50.96 34.98 36.92
C GLU A 303 49.70 35.42 36.16
N GLU A 304 49.46 36.72 35.95
CA GLU A 304 48.28 37.18 35.18
C GLU A 304 48.37 36.80 33.70
N LYS A 305 49.58 36.87 33.10
CA LYS A 305 49.83 36.38 31.73
C LYS A 305 49.70 34.86 31.64
N PHE A 306 50.17 34.16 32.68
CA PHE A 306 50.02 32.72 32.79
C PHE A 306 48.54 32.33 32.86
N ILE A 307 47.75 32.98 33.73
CA ILE A 307 46.31 32.73 33.90
C ILE A 307 45.53 33.01 32.61
N GLN A 308 45.82 34.11 31.90
CA GLN A 308 45.16 34.39 30.62
C GLN A 308 45.50 33.33 29.55
N GLY A 309 46.74 32.81 29.56
CA GLY A 309 47.14 31.69 28.71
C GLY A 309 46.31 30.43 28.98
N TYR A 310 46.18 30.04 30.25
CA TYR A 310 45.34 28.90 30.64
C TYR A 310 43.86 29.09 30.28
N SER A 311 43.33 30.30 30.43
CA SER A 311 41.96 30.63 30.05
C SER A 311 41.73 30.44 28.55
N ASN A 312 42.65 30.92 27.72
CA ASN A 312 42.60 30.75 26.28
C ASN A 312 42.72 29.27 25.87
N ASP A 313 43.58 28.50 26.54
CA ASP A 313 43.75 27.07 26.29
C ASP A 313 42.51 26.25 26.66
N ILE A 314 41.84 26.57 27.76
CA ILE A 314 40.57 25.92 28.13
C ILE A 314 39.48 26.29 27.11
N GLN A 315 39.39 27.56 26.72
CA GLN A 315 38.39 28.03 25.77
C GLN A 315 38.61 27.46 24.35
N SER A 316 39.86 27.30 23.92
CA SER A 316 40.19 26.69 22.63
C SER A 316 39.81 25.20 22.60
N LEU A 317 40.02 24.48 23.71
CA LEU A 317 39.57 23.09 23.86
C LEU A 317 38.03 22.96 23.84
N MET A 318 37.29 23.92 24.40
CA MET A 318 35.82 23.93 24.31
C MET A 318 35.34 24.06 22.86
N TYR A 319 35.89 25.02 22.11
CA TYR A 319 35.56 25.18 20.69
C TYR A 319 35.92 23.94 19.86
N TYR A 320 37.04 23.29 20.18
CA TYR A 320 37.42 22.03 19.54
C TYR A 320 36.40 20.91 19.80
N GLN A 321 35.91 20.75 21.04
CA GLN A 321 34.89 19.75 21.36
C GLN A 321 33.56 20.00 20.62
N GLU A 322 33.14 21.26 20.51
CA GLU A 322 31.96 21.62 19.71
C GLU A 322 32.17 21.30 18.22
N ALA A 323 33.37 21.56 17.68
CA ALA A 323 33.69 21.21 16.31
C ALA A 323 33.62 19.70 16.05
N GLU A 324 34.10 18.86 16.98
CA GLU A 324 33.98 17.40 16.88
C GLU A 324 32.52 16.93 16.92
N ALA A 325 31.67 17.57 17.73
CA ALA A 325 30.24 17.27 17.78
C ALA A 325 29.55 17.60 16.45
N PHE A 326 29.78 18.79 15.90
CA PHE A 326 29.28 19.18 14.57
C PHE A 326 29.81 18.26 13.48
N PHE A 327 31.07 17.83 13.57
CA PHE A 327 31.64 16.88 12.61
C PHE A 327 30.93 15.53 12.61
N LYS A 328 30.65 14.96 13.80
CA LYS A 328 29.89 13.70 13.93
C LYS A 328 28.50 13.81 13.31
N ASN A 329 27.88 14.99 13.41
CA ASN A 329 26.58 15.30 12.80
C ASN A 329 26.66 15.67 11.31
N LYS A 330 27.85 15.61 10.69
CA LYS A 330 28.13 15.98 9.28
C LYS A 330 27.85 17.46 8.97
N GLU A 331 27.82 18.33 9.96
CA GLU A 331 27.65 19.79 9.84
C GLU A 331 29.02 20.49 9.64
N TYR A 332 29.71 20.15 8.55
CA TYR A 332 31.13 20.51 8.35
C TYR A 332 31.42 22.01 8.38
N TYR A 333 30.53 22.87 7.87
CA TYR A 333 30.76 24.32 7.87
C TYR A 333 30.71 24.93 9.28
N LYS A 334 29.82 24.45 10.15
CA LYS A 334 29.77 24.89 11.56
C LYS A 334 31.00 24.38 12.33
N ALA A 335 31.40 23.13 12.06
CA ALA A 335 32.63 22.57 12.64
C ALA A 335 33.87 23.40 12.28
N ILE A 336 33.97 23.86 11.02
CA ILE A 336 35.08 24.71 10.57
C ILE A 336 35.08 26.06 11.31
N GLN A 337 33.93 26.71 11.49
CA GLN A 337 33.86 27.98 12.22
C GLN A 337 34.34 27.85 13.67
N GLN A 338 33.96 26.77 14.37
CA GLN A 338 34.43 26.52 15.73
C GLN A 338 35.94 26.21 15.77
N LEU A 339 36.46 25.46 14.80
CA LEU A 339 37.91 25.22 14.69
C LEU A 339 38.71 26.49 14.41
N GLU A 340 38.18 27.41 13.62
CA GLU A 340 38.83 28.71 13.36
C GLU A 340 38.96 29.54 14.64
N LEU A 341 37.93 29.54 15.51
CA LEU A 341 38.01 30.17 16.84
C LEU A 341 39.00 29.47 17.77
N ALA A 342 39.03 28.13 17.76
CA ALA A 342 40.00 27.36 18.55
C ALA A 342 41.46 27.68 18.14
N ILE A 343 41.70 27.80 16.82
CA ILE A 343 43.01 28.14 16.24
C ILE A 343 43.41 29.58 16.58
N GLU A 344 42.46 30.52 16.59
CA GLU A 344 42.74 31.91 16.98
C GLU A 344 43.24 32.01 18.43
N LEU A 345 42.70 31.19 19.33
CA LEU A 345 43.06 31.17 20.74
C LEU A 345 44.34 30.37 21.05
N SER A 346 44.53 29.21 20.42
CA SER A 346 45.72 28.37 20.60
C SER A 346 46.31 27.95 19.25
N PRO A 347 47.02 28.86 18.53
CA PRO A 347 47.51 28.63 17.16
C PRO A 347 48.65 27.60 17.04
N LYS A 348 49.14 27.07 18.18
CA LYS A 348 50.19 26.05 18.22
C LYS A 348 49.66 24.66 18.54
N GLU A 349 48.35 24.46 18.58
CA GLU A 349 47.76 23.14 18.78
C GLU A 349 47.59 22.41 17.44
N GLN A 350 48.45 21.42 17.21
CA GLN A 350 48.51 20.64 15.97
C GLN A 350 47.18 19.96 15.63
N ARG A 351 46.45 19.48 16.64
CA ARG A 351 45.19 18.73 16.46
C ARG A 351 44.14 19.57 15.73
N PHE A 352 44.07 20.87 16.01
CA PHE A 352 43.04 21.74 15.42
C PHE A 352 43.23 21.84 13.90
N TYR A 353 44.46 22.06 13.45
CA TYR A 353 44.80 22.08 12.02
C TYR A 353 44.60 20.70 11.36
N PHE A 354 44.88 19.61 12.08
CA PHE A 354 44.69 18.26 11.55
C PHE A 354 43.21 17.94 11.29
N VAL A 355 42.35 18.26 12.26
CA VAL A 355 40.90 18.08 12.13
C VAL A 355 40.34 19.02 11.06
N LEU A 356 40.80 20.27 11.01
CA LEU A 356 40.42 21.23 9.97
C LEU A 356 40.74 20.72 8.55
N GLY A 357 41.94 20.15 8.35
CA GLY A 357 42.31 19.51 7.09
C GLY A 357 41.38 18.34 6.72
N SER A 358 41.01 17.53 7.72
CA SER A 358 40.07 16.43 7.54
C SER A 358 38.66 16.91 7.16
N MET A 359 38.19 18.03 7.74
CA MET A 359 36.91 18.66 7.38
C MET A 359 36.90 19.13 5.93
N TYR A 360 37.94 19.88 5.52
CA TYR A 360 38.05 20.38 4.16
C TYR A 360 38.16 19.23 3.14
N TYR A 361 38.83 18.13 3.50
CA TYR A 361 38.91 16.94 2.65
C TYR A 361 37.53 16.30 2.46
N LYS A 362 36.71 16.20 3.51
CA LYS A 362 35.32 15.71 3.41
C LYS A 362 34.43 16.62 2.56
N LEU A 363 34.67 17.93 2.59
CA LEU A 363 34.03 18.92 1.72
C LEU A 363 34.59 18.95 0.28
N LYS A 364 35.52 18.04 -0.07
CA LYS A 364 36.21 17.98 -1.37
C LYS A 364 37.01 19.24 -1.71
N ASN A 365 37.40 20.04 -0.72
CA ASN A 365 38.30 21.16 -0.89
C ASN A 365 39.73 20.72 -0.59
N GLU A 366 40.31 19.95 -1.51
CA GLU A 366 41.63 19.34 -1.34
C GLU A 366 42.74 20.38 -1.11
N LYS A 367 42.68 21.52 -1.80
CA LYS A 367 43.67 22.60 -1.65
C LYS A 367 43.75 23.10 -0.20
N LYS A 368 42.60 23.39 0.43
CA LYS A 368 42.57 23.82 1.83
C LYS A 368 42.92 22.67 2.78
N ALA A 369 42.49 21.45 2.45
CA ALA A 369 42.77 20.27 3.26
C ALA A 369 44.28 20.03 3.42
N PHE A 370 45.01 19.97 2.29
CA PHE A 370 46.45 19.75 2.30
C PHE A 370 47.22 20.89 2.95
N LYS A 371 46.76 22.14 2.78
CA LYS A 371 47.34 23.28 3.48
C LYS A 371 47.18 23.18 5.00
N SER A 372 45.99 22.86 5.50
CA SER A 372 45.77 22.69 6.94
C SER A 372 46.54 21.49 7.52
N TRP A 373 46.60 20.36 6.81
CA TRP A 373 47.44 19.24 7.24
C TRP A 373 48.93 19.54 7.20
N ALA A 374 49.40 20.39 6.28
CA ALA A 374 50.78 20.85 6.23
C ALA A 374 51.12 21.74 7.43
N GLU A 375 50.23 22.66 7.83
CA GLU A 375 50.39 23.45 9.05
C GLU A 375 50.44 22.56 10.30
N ALA A 376 49.51 21.61 10.41
CA ALA A 376 49.54 20.61 11.49
C ALA A 376 50.89 19.88 11.55
N TYR A 377 51.42 19.46 10.38
CA TYR A 377 52.68 18.73 10.32
C TYR A 377 53.89 19.60 10.68
N LYS A 378 53.86 20.90 10.38
CA LYS A 378 54.92 21.83 10.79
C LYS A 378 54.97 22.01 12.31
N ILE A 379 53.81 21.98 12.98
CA ILE A 379 53.68 22.14 14.43
C ILE A 379 54.20 20.90 15.16
N ASP A 380 53.70 19.71 14.82
CA ASP A 380 54.18 18.44 15.37
C ASP A 380 54.27 17.36 14.27
N PRO A 381 55.46 17.15 13.69
CA PRO A 381 55.71 16.10 12.69
C PRO A 381 55.59 14.66 13.24
N THR A 382 55.66 14.49 14.57
CA THR A 382 55.75 13.18 15.23
C THR A 382 54.39 12.64 15.68
N SER A 383 53.33 13.44 15.54
CA SER A 383 51.97 13.07 15.92
C SER A 383 51.53 11.74 15.27
N SER A 384 50.95 10.87 16.10
CA SER A 384 50.47 9.55 15.68
C SER A 384 49.37 9.62 14.61
N ASP A 385 48.74 10.77 14.44
CA ASP A 385 47.69 10.99 13.45
C ASP A 385 48.22 10.95 12.02
N PHE A 386 49.45 11.42 11.78
CA PHE A 386 50.09 11.30 10.48
C PHE A 386 50.47 9.87 10.14
N ASN A 387 50.73 9.01 11.15
CA ASN A 387 51.07 7.61 10.91
C ASN A 387 49.90 6.83 10.30
N LYS A 388 48.67 7.20 10.67
CA LYS A 388 47.42 6.56 10.22
C LYS A 388 47.00 6.98 8.80
N LEU A 389 47.56 8.04 8.24
CA LEU A 389 47.21 8.51 6.89
C LEU A 389 47.79 7.58 5.81
N PRO A 390 47.10 7.41 4.67
CA PRO A 390 47.66 6.72 3.50
C PRO A 390 48.93 7.39 2.98
N SER A 391 49.90 6.61 2.49
CA SER A 391 51.18 7.12 1.96
C SER A 391 51.03 8.20 0.88
N VAL A 392 49.97 8.11 0.07
CA VAL A 392 49.65 9.11 -0.96
C VAL A 392 49.34 10.48 -0.33
N ILE A 393 48.54 10.51 0.74
CA ILE A 393 48.18 11.74 1.46
C ILE A 393 49.42 12.30 2.16
N LYS A 394 50.24 11.45 2.80
CA LYS A 394 51.49 11.88 3.45
C LYS A 394 52.44 12.56 2.46
N ASN A 395 52.61 11.97 1.27
CA ASN A 395 53.47 12.54 0.24
C ASN A 395 52.99 13.93 -0.21
N GLU A 396 51.68 14.14 -0.31
CA GLU A 396 51.13 15.43 -0.72
C GLU A 396 51.25 16.49 0.37
N ILE A 397 51.05 16.13 1.64
CA ILE A 397 51.34 17.00 2.80
C ILE A 397 52.81 17.44 2.76
N LEU A 398 53.74 16.51 2.55
CA LEU A 398 55.18 16.83 2.47
C LEU A 398 55.53 17.72 1.28
N LYS A 399 54.83 17.60 0.15
CA LYS A 399 54.99 18.53 -0.98
C LYS A 399 54.51 19.92 -0.61
N GLU A 400 53.35 20.03 0.03
CA GLU A 400 52.79 21.33 0.40
C GLU A 400 53.67 22.05 1.43
N VAL A 401 54.22 21.32 2.42
CA VAL A 401 55.23 21.85 3.36
C VAL A 401 56.49 22.38 2.64
N LYS A 402 56.90 21.74 1.53
CA LYS A 402 58.06 22.18 0.73
C LYS A 402 57.78 23.39 -0.16
N LYS A 403 56.53 23.64 -0.55
CA LYS A 403 56.16 24.81 -1.39
C LYS A 403 56.14 26.12 -0.60
N GLU A 404 55.99 26.04 0.72
CA GLU A 404 55.91 27.21 1.61
C GLU A 404 57.25 27.52 2.32
N LYS A 405 58.34 26.81 1.97
CA LYS A 405 59.73 27.19 2.30
C LYS A 405 60.32 28.01 1.17
#